data_AF-A0A961J0D4-F1
#
_entry.id   AF-A0A961J0D4-F1
#
_cell.length_a   1.000
_cell.length_b   1.000
_cell.length_c   1.000
_cell.angle_alpha   90.00
_cell.angle_beta   90.00
_cell.angle_gamma   90.00
#
_symmetry.space_group_name_H-M   'P 1'
#
loop_
_entity.id
_entity.type
_entity.pdbx_description
1 polymer ?
#
loop_
_entity_poly.entity_id
_entity_poly.type
_entity_poly.pdbx_seq_one_letter_code
_entity_poly.pdbx_strand_id
1 'polypeptide(L)'
;MHRYLLTCALALPLPAAAAETIGQITATVNGTEMSWFVTAEGDESQSGAMTMPGGLADVSLWGNPTEGALAELKGALLLDFMAMATGGPIALDPTLQYLEDGYAGAWVALDEETAQISLTVFEPGDDGVHLEGTFRAQAAFTDDMATMTTDPARHVEIVGRFEANLTMQ
;
A
#
# COMPACT_ATOMS: atom_id res chain seq x y z
N MET A 1 45.82 19.66 44.13
CA MET A 1 44.98 18.45 44.14
C MET A 1 43.59 18.83 43.65
N HIS A 2 43.28 18.66 42.36
CA HIS A 2 41.93 18.90 41.83
C HIS A 2 41.30 17.55 41.46
N ARG A 3 40.22 17.22 42.15
CA ARG A 3 39.46 15.98 42.04
C ARG A 3 38.71 15.95 40.71
N TYR A 4 38.81 14.81 40.03
CA TYR A 4 38.01 14.41 38.89
C TYR A 4 36.52 14.33 39.26
N LEU A 5 35.65 14.77 38.36
CA LEU A 5 34.27 14.32 38.26
C LEU A 5 34.06 13.88 36.81
N LEU A 6 34.23 12.59 36.56
CA LEU A 6 33.86 11.94 35.30
C LEU A 6 32.35 11.68 35.38
N THR A 7 31.55 12.49 34.68
CA THR A 7 30.11 12.24 34.54
C THR A 7 29.91 11.23 33.41
N CYS A 8 29.66 9.96 33.75
CA CYS A 8 29.17 8.98 32.79
C CYS A 8 27.71 9.32 32.44
N ALA A 9 27.50 9.93 31.27
CA ALA A 9 26.18 10.06 30.68
C ALA A 9 25.73 8.67 30.17
N LEU A 10 24.75 8.08 30.86
CA LEU A 10 24.01 6.91 30.37
C LEU A 10 23.16 7.37 29.18
N ALA A 11 23.61 7.06 27.96
CA ALA A 11 22.75 7.14 26.79
C ALA A 11 21.73 5.98 26.86
N LEU A 12 20.51 6.29 27.31
CA LEU A 12 19.38 5.36 27.17
C LEU A 12 19.00 5.32 25.69
N PRO A 13 18.95 4.14 25.04
CA PRO A 13 18.39 4.04 23.71
C PRO A 13 16.90 4.40 23.79
N LEU A 14 16.52 5.52 23.15
CA LEU A 14 15.12 5.81 22.90
C LEU A 14 14.59 4.76 21.92
N PRO A 15 13.39 4.20 22.13
CA PRO A 15 12.77 3.35 21.12
C PRO A 15 12.64 4.19 19.83
N ALA A 16 13.15 3.68 18.72
CA ALA A 16 12.80 4.21 17.42
C ALA A 16 11.28 4.10 17.30
N ALA A 17 10.59 5.20 17.01
CA ALA A 17 9.18 5.15 16.68
C ALA A 17 9.06 4.34 15.39
N ALA A 18 8.36 3.21 15.44
CA ALA A 18 7.96 2.48 14.25
C ALA A 18 6.66 3.10 13.73
N ALA A 19 6.44 3.07 12.42
CA ALA A 19 5.17 3.51 11.84
C ALA A 19 4.02 2.64 12.39
N GLU A 20 2.85 3.24 12.56
CA GLU A 20 1.64 2.54 12.97
C GLU A 20 1.05 1.80 11.77
N THR A 21 0.66 0.53 11.95
CA THR A 21 -0.09 -0.23 10.94
C THR A 21 -1.56 0.19 10.96
N ILE A 22 -2.01 0.85 9.90
CA ILE A 22 -3.39 1.33 9.70
C ILE A 22 -4.21 0.42 8.77
N GLY A 23 -3.59 -0.61 8.21
CA GLY A 23 -4.24 -1.60 7.37
C GLY A 23 -3.31 -2.74 6.98
N GLN A 24 -3.89 -3.75 6.34
CA GLN A 24 -3.15 -4.92 5.89
C GLN A 24 -3.67 -5.38 4.52
N ILE A 25 -2.75 -5.85 3.69
CA ILE A 25 -3.03 -6.53 2.44
C ILE A 25 -2.50 -7.95 2.56
N THR A 26 -3.29 -8.95 2.21
CA THR A 26 -2.84 -10.35 2.13
C THR A 26 -3.20 -10.90 0.77
N ALA A 27 -2.22 -11.46 0.07
CA ALA A 27 -2.41 -11.98 -1.28
C ALA A 27 -1.55 -13.20 -1.55
N THR A 28 -1.92 -13.95 -2.58
CA THR A 28 -1.09 -15.01 -3.15
C THR A 28 -0.40 -14.48 -4.40
N VAL A 29 0.92 -14.56 -4.46
CA VAL A 29 1.76 -14.21 -5.63
C VAL A 29 2.44 -15.48 -6.09
N ASN A 30 2.16 -15.95 -7.32
CA ASN A 30 2.72 -17.21 -7.84
C ASN A 30 2.53 -18.41 -6.88
N GLY A 31 1.38 -18.49 -6.22
CA GLY A 31 1.06 -19.56 -5.26
C GLY A 31 1.69 -19.41 -3.87
N THR A 32 2.46 -18.34 -3.61
CA THR A 32 3.01 -18.02 -2.29
C THR A 32 2.16 -16.96 -1.61
N GLU A 33 1.65 -17.25 -0.42
CA GLU A 33 0.94 -16.26 0.39
C GLU A 33 1.94 -15.25 0.97
N MET A 34 1.58 -13.97 0.85
CA MET A 34 2.36 -12.82 1.28
C MET A 34 1.43 -11.84 1.98
N SER A 35 2.00 -11.03 2.88
CA SER A 35 1.27 -9.95 3.54
C SER A 35 2.08 -8.66 3.48
N TRP A 36 1.36 -7.55 3.37
CA TRP A 36 1.88 -6.21 3.40
C TRP A 36 1.12 -5.36 4.41
N PHE A 37 1.80 -4.36 4.93
CA PHE A 37 1.31 -3.48 5.99
C PHE A 37 1.14 -2.08 5.43
N VAL A 38 -0.08 -1.57 5.54
CA VAL A 38 -0.38 -0.18 5.25
C VAL A 38 -0.05 0.61 6.51
N THR A 39 0.86 1.57 6.42
CA THR A 39 1.45 2.23 7.60
C THR A 39 1.38 3.75 7.54
N ALA A 40 1.31 4.38 8.70
CA ALA A 40 1.40 5.84 8.86
C ALA A 40 2.33 6.21 10.04
N GLU A 41 3.02 7.35 9.94
CA GLU A 41 3.78 7.96 11.03
C GLU A 41 3.32 9.41 11.23
N GLY A 42 2.45 9.64 12.22
CA GLY A 42 1.79 10.93 12.39
C GLY A 42 0.89 11.24 11.20
N ASP A 43 1.16 12.36 10.50
CA ASP A 43 0.42 12.77 9.30
C ASP A 43 1.06 12.22 8.00
N GLU A 44 2.14 11.44 8.09
CA GLU A 44 2.86 10.90 6.94
C GLU A 44 2.40 9.48 6.60
N SER A 45 1.92 9.28 5.36
CA SER A 45 1.55 7.98 4.80
C SER A 45 1.67 8.02 3.29
N GLN A 46 2.08 6.90 2.67
CA GLN A 46 2.05 6.72 1.22
C GLN A 46 0.67 6.25 0.73
N SER A 47 -0.20 5.87 1.67
CA SER A 47 -1.60 5.53 1.42
C SER A 47 -2.51 6.68 1.78
N GLY A 48 -3.62 6.81 1.06
CA GLY A 48 -4.58 7.86 1.32
C GLY A 48 -5.82 7.72 0.44
N ALA A 49 -6.84 8.50 0.78
CA ALA A 49 -7.99 8.71 -0.08
C ALA A 49 -8.18 10.22 -0.29
N MET A 50 -8.36 10.64 -1.53
CA MET A 50 -8.61 12.04 -1.88
C MET A 50 -10.04 12.19 -2.38
N THR A 51 -10.80 13.12 -1.81
CA THR A 51 -12.18 13.36 -2.26
C THR A 51 -12.18 14.01 -3.64
N MET A 52 -12.95 13.42 -4.55
CA MET A 52 -13.11 13.89 -5.93
C MET A 52 -14.54 14.40 -6.19
N PRO A 53 -14.74 15.28 -7.18
CA PRO A 53 -16.08 15.72 -7.58
C PRO A 53 -17.00 14.55 -7.92
N GLY A 54 -18.29 14.68 -7.61
CA GLY A 54 -19.29 13.66 -7.92
C GLY A 54 -19.40 12.52 -6.89
N GLY A 55 -18.76 12.67 -5.72
CA GLY A 55 -18.82 11.65 -4.65
C GLY A 55 -17.91 10.46 -4.90
N LEU A 56 -16.87 10.67 -5.72
CA LEU A 56 -15.77 9.73 -5.93
C LEU A 56 -14.67 10.00 -4.90
N ALA A 57 -13.86 9.00 -4.60
CA ALA A 57 -12.58 9.15 -3.93
C ALA A 57 -11.50 8.46 -4.75
N ASP A 58 -10.36 9.12 -4.93
CA ASP A 58 -9.15 8.50 -5.47
C ASP A 58 -8.41 7.82 -4.31
N VAL A 59 -8.25 6.49 -4.36
CA VAL A 59 -7.71 5.69 -3.26
C VAL A 59 -6.40 5.06 -3.69
N SER A 60 -5.38 5.23 -2.84
CA SER A 60 -4.08 4.58 -2.98
C SER A 60 -3.74 3.81 -1.71
N LEU A 61 -3.37 2.54 -1.87
CA LEU A 61 -2.87 1.66 -0.82
C LEU A 61 -1.43 1.29 -1.12
N TRP A 62 -0.52 1.76 -0.28
CA TRP A 62 0.88 1.36 -0.23
C TRP A 62 1.10 0.32 0.87
N GLY A 63 1.29 -0.93 0.46
CA GLY A 63 1.65 -2.03 1.35
C GLY A 63 3.17 -2.20 1.45
N ASN A 64 3.72 -2.00 2.65
CA ASN A 64 5.11 -2.30 2.98
C ASN A 64 5.27 -3.81 3.28
N PRO A 65 6.36 -4.49 2.87
CA PRO A 65 6.55 -5.90 3.18
C PRO A 65 6.96 -6.14 4.64
N THR A 66 7.44 -5.10 5.33
CA THR A 66 7.85 -5.14 6.73
C THR A 66 6.88 -4.32 7.58
N GLU A 67 6.43 -4.88 8.70
CA GLU A 67 5.56 -4.18 9.65
C GLU A 67 6.30 -2.98 10.27
N GLY A 68 5.61 -1.85 10.38
CA GLY A 68 6.15 -0.61 10.96
C GLY A 68 7.19 0.12 10.10
N ALA A 69 7.43 -0.33 8.87
CA ALA A 69 8.25 0.39 7.90
C ALA A 69 7.44 1.44 7.15
N LEU A 70 8.09 2.53 6.74
CA LEU A 70 7.47 3.61 5.96
C LEU A 70 8.14 3.69 4.59
N ALA A 71 7.33 3.78 3.52
CA ALA A 71 7.77 3.96 2.14
C ALA A 71 8.83 2.94 1.64
N GLU A 72 8.78 1.67 2.06
CA GLU A 72 9.67 0.65 1.49
C GLU A 72 9.33 0.43 0.02
N LEU A 73 10.33 0.56 -0.86
CA LEU A 73 10.16 0.33 -2.31
C LEU A 73 10.26 -1.14 -2.68
N LYS A 74 11.25 -1.84 -2.12
CA LYS A 74 11.52 -3.23 -2.48
C LYS A 74 10.50 -4.13 -1.80
N GLY A 75 9.80 -4.93 -2.58
CA GLY A 75 8.73 -5.81 -2.13
C GLY A 75 7.42 -5.08 -1.84
N ALA A 76 7.29 -3.80 -2.17
CA ALA A 76 6.05 -3.05 -1.94
C ALA A 76 4.92 -3.52 -2.85
N LEU A 77 3.68 -3.45 -2.37
CA LEU A 77 2.48 -3.67 -3.17
C LEU A 77 1.63 -2.42 -3.18
N LEU A 78 1.34 -1.89 -4.37
CA LEU A 78 0.51 -0.71 -4.58
C LEU A 78 -0.81 -1.14 -5.21
N LEU A 79 -1.92 -0.64 -4.68
CA LEU A 79 -3.24 -0.72 -5.28
C LEU A 79 -3.79 0.69 -5.40
N ASP A 80 -4.13 1.11 -6.62
CA ASP A 80 -4.73 2.41 -6.90
C ASP A 80 -6.08 2.19 -7.58
N PHE A 81 -7.13 2.91 -7.17
CA PHE A 81 -8.47 2.83 -7.77
C PHE A 81 -9.34 4.01 -7.35
N MET A 82 -10.37 4.30 -8.15
CA MET A 82 -11.44 5.19 -7.71
C MET A 82 -12.51 4.42 -6.95
N ALA A 83 -13.02 4.99 -5.87
CA ALA A 83 -14.10 4.44 -5.06
C ALA A 83 -15.33 5.35 -5.02
N MET A 84 -16.52 4.75 -4.96
CA MET A 84 -17.78 5.48 -4.68
C MET A 84 -18.74 4.63 -3.86
N ALA A 85 -19.58 5.29 -3.06
CA ALA A 85 -20.59 4.64 -2.21
C ALA A 85 -21.99 4.55 -2.85
N THR A 86 -22.23 5.22 -3.99
CA THR A 86 -23.60 5.38 -4.51
C THR A 86 -24.13 4.07 -5.11
N GLY A 87 -25.14 3.49 -4.45
CA GLY A 87 -25.74 2.21 -4.85
C GLY A 87 -25.01 0.97 -4.31
N GLY A 88 -24.02 1.18 -3.43
CA GLY A 88 -23.10 0.17 -2.92
C GLY A 88 -21.64 0.61 -3.13
N PRO A 89 -20.68 0.02 -2.41
CA PRO A 89 -19.28 0.31 -2.60
C PRO A 89 -18.81 -0.24 -3.97
N ILE A 90 -18.28 0.63 -4.82
CA ILE A 90 -17.81 0.31 -6.17
C ILE A 90 -16.37 0.81 -6.31
N ALA A 91 -15.49 -0.04 -6.86
CA ALA A 91 -14.17 0.35 -7.32
C ALA A 91 -14.15 0.45 -8.85
N LEU A 92 -13.44 1.44 -9.38
CA LEU A 92 -13.29 1.75 -10.81
C LEU A 92 -11.82 1.98 -11.12
N ASP A 93 -11.42 1.71 -12.37
CA ASP A 93 -10.07 1.96 -12.88
C ASP A 93 -8.95 1.42 -11.95
N PRO A 94 -9.01 0.16 -11.49
CA PRO A 94 -8.02 -0.38 -10.58
C PRO A 94 -6.69 -0.61 -11.31
N THR A 95 -5.60 -0.35 -10.61
CA THR A 95 -4.26 -0.76 -11.03
C THR A 95 -3.54 -1.43 -9.86
N LEU A 96 -2.55 -2.26 -10.20
CA LEU A 96 -1.71 -2.96 -9.24
C LEU A 96 -0.26 -2.87 -9.68
N GLN A 97 0.63 -2.58 -8.72
CA GLN A 97 2.08 -2.67 -8.91
C GLN A 97 2.70 -3.44 -7.74
N TYR A 98 3.35 -4.57 -8.02
CA TYR A 98 4.16 -5.29 -7.03
C TYR A 98 5.64 -5.10 -7.35
N LEU A 99 6.31 -4.27 -6.54
CA LEU A 99 7.69 -3.82 -6.73
C LEU A 99 8.69 -4.85 -6.20
N GLU A 100 8.71 -6.07 -6.76
CA GLU A 100 9.53 -7.20 -6.30
C GLU A 100 11.00 -6.83 -6.00
N ASP A 101 11.64 -6.01 -6.86
CA ASP A 101 12.97 -5.47 -6.65
C ASP A 101 13.00 -3.92 -6.72
N GLY A 102 11.94 -3.28 -6.21
CA GLY A 102 11.74 -1.84 -6.35
C GLY A 102 11.50 -1.46 -7.81
N TYR A 103 12.01 -0.31 -8.24
CA TYR A 103 11.85 0.16 -9.62
C TYR A 103 12.68 -0.61 -10.66
N ALA A 104 13.58 -1.51 -10.22
CA ALA A 104 14.40 -2.34 -11.11
C ALA A 104 13.68 -3.62 -11.58
N GLY A 105 12.55 -3.96 -10.97
CA GLY A 105 11.78 -5.16 -11.32
C GLY A 105 10.44 -5.17 -10.62
N ALA A 106 9.37 -5.14 -11.39
CA ALA A 106 8.01 -5.10 -10.87
C ALA A 106 7.03 -5.91 -11.72
N TRP A 107 5.93 -6.30 -11.10
CA TRP A 107 4.77 -6.90 -11.75
C TRP A 107 3.65 -5.87 -11.77
N VAL A 108 3.15 -5.52 -12.96
CA VAL A 108 2.17 -4.44 -13.12
C VAL A 108 0.92 -4.92 -13.85
N ALA A 109 -0.24 -4.45 -13.39
CA ALA A 109 -1.54 -4.57 -14.05
C ALA A 109 -2.16 -3.17 -14.04
N LEU A 110 -2.35 -2.57 -15.22
CA LEU A 110 -2.51 -1.12 -15.36
C LEU A 110 -3.88 -0.70 -15.90
N ASP A 111 -4.83 -1.63 -15.98
CA ASP A 111 -6.18 -1.37 -16.48
C ASP A 111 -7.21 -2.37 -15.92
N GLU A 112 -8.49 -2.10 -16.18
CA GLU A 112 -9.63 -2.93 -15.77
C GLU A 112 -9.66 -4.33 -16.40
N GLU A 113 -8.93 -4.55 -17.50
CA GLU A 113 -8.83 -5.88 -18.12
C GLU A 113 -7.85 -6.77 -17.36
N THR A 114 -6.82 -6.16 -16.76
CA THR A 114 -5.72 -6.84 -16.07
C THR A 114 -5.82 -6.76 -14.55
N ALA A 115 -6.57 -5.84 -13.98
CA ALA A 115 -6.82 -5.69 -12.55
C ALA A 115 -8.31 -5.53 -12.25
N GLN A 116 -8.76 -6.13 -11.16
CA GLN A 116 -10.14 -6.04 -10.67
C GLN A 116 -10.12 -5.88 -9.17
N ILE A 117 -10.88 -4.92 -8.66
CA ILE A 117 -11.11 -4.71 -7.23
C ILE A 117 -12.61 -4.80 -6.97
N SER A 118 -12.98 -5.48 -5.89
CA SER A 118 -14.36 -5.54 -5.39
C SER A 118 -14.35 -5.06 -3.95
N LEU A 119 -15.02 -3.94 -3.70
CA LEU A 119 -15.17 -3.39 -2.35
C LEU A 119 -16.33 -4.07 -1.64
N THR A 120 -16.09 -4.48 -0.40
CA THR A 120 -17.14 -4.91 0.54
C THR A 120 -17.52 -3.78 1.47
N VAL A 121 -16.57 -2.90 1.80
CA VAL A 121 -16.76 -1.72 2.66
C VAL A 121 -16.09 -0.51 2.02
N PHE A 122 -16.81 0.62 2.02
CA PHE A 122 -16.27 1.94 1.72
C PHE A 122 -17.09 2.95 2.52
N GLU A 123 -16.54 3.33 3.69
CA GLU A 123 -17.21 4.14 4.70
C GLU A 123 -16.38 5.39 5.00
N PRO A 124 -16.62 6.50 4.29
CA PRO A 124 -16.07 7.80 4.64
C PRO A 124 -16.63 8.27 5.99
N GLY A 125 -15.76 8.75 6.87
CA GLY A 125 -16.08 9.32 8.18
C GLY A 125 -15.31 10.62 8.43
N ASP A 126 -15.47 11.19 9.63
CA ASP A 126 -14.86 12.48 9.97
C ASP A 126 -13.33 12.45 10.00
N ASP A 127 -12.74 11.30 10.37
CA ASP A 127 -11.30 11.12 10.55
C ASP A 127 -10.61 10.43 9.36
N GLY A 128 -11.36 10.04 8.33
CA GLY A 128 -10.80 9.27 7.21
C GLY A 128 -11.80 8.41 6.46
N VAL A 129 -11.33 7.33 5.86
CA VAL A 129 -12.15 6.31 5.22
C VAL A 129 -11.72 4.92 5.67
N HIS A 130 -12.72 4.13 6.06
CA HIS A 130 -12.55 2.70 6.26
C HIS A 130 -12.93 1.96 4.98
N LEU A 131 -12.07 1.04 4.53
CA LEU A 131 -12.32 0.23 3.35
C LEU A 131 -11.86 -1.21 3.51
N GLU A 132 -12.64 -2.10 2.90
CA GLU A 132 -12.37 -3.52 2.80
C GLU A 132 -12.68 -4.00 1.39
N GLY A 133 -11.92 -4.95 0.89
CA GLY A 133 -12.19 -5.53 -0.41
C GLY A 133 -11.32 -6.71 -0.78
N THR A 134 -11.57 -7.22 -1.96
CA THR A 134 -10.76 -8.23 -2.63
C THR A 134 -10.24 -7.70 -3.95
N PHE A 135 -9.16 -8.30 -4.43
CA PHE A 135 -8.60 -7.96 -5.72
C PHE A 135 -8.05 -9.18 -6.44
N ARG A 136 -8.02 -9.08 -7.76
CA ARG A 136 -7.39 -10.05 -8.66
C ARG A 136 -6.67 -9.29 -9.76
N ALA A 137 -5.43 -9.65 -10.04
CA ALA A 137 -4.66 -9.08 -11.13
C ALA A 137 -3.92 -10.15 -11.93
N GLN A 138 -3.82 -9.92 -13.24
CA GLN A 138 -2.94 -10.61 -14.17
C GLN A 138 -1.80 -9.65 -14.51
N ALA A 139 -0.75 -9.66 -13.69
CA ALA A 139 0.32 -8.68 -13.76
C ALA A 139 1.44 -9.17 -14.70
N ALA A 140 1.89 -8.30 -15.61
CA ALA A 140 3.02 -8.54 -16.49
C ALA A 140 4.30 -7.93 -15.91
N PHE A 141 5.46 -8.57 -16.15
CA PHE A 141 6.72 -8.08 -15.61
C PHE A 141 7.25 -6.88 -16.38
N THR A 142 7.86 -5.92 -15.68
CA THR A 142 8.69 -4.86 -16.26
C THR A 142 10.02 -4.74 -15.49
N ASP A 143 11.12 -4.53 -16.19
CA ASP A 143 12.44 -4.19 -15.63
C ASP A 143 12.72 -2.68 -15.66
N ASP A 144 11.77 -1.88 -16.17
CA ASP A 144 11.88 -0.43 -16.28
C ASP A 144 10.53 0.25 -16.00
N MET A 145 10.30 0.54 -14.73
CA MET A 145 9.12 1.25 -14.27
C MET A 145 9.00 2.68 -14.83
N ALA A 146 10.07 3.28 -15.36
CA ALA A 146 9.99 4.61 -15.95
C ALA A 146 9.32 4.59 -17.33
N THR A 147 9.48 3.50 -18.08
CA THR A 147 8.83 3.33 -19.40
C THR A 147 7.57 2.48 -19.36
N MET A 148 7.35 1.72 -18.28
CA MET A 148 6.22 0.80 -18.11
C MET A 148 6.11 -0.21 -19.27
N THR A 149 7.24 -0.50 -19.92
CA THR A 149 7.28 -1.52 -20.97
C THR A 149 7.26 -2.89 -20.31
N THR A 150 6.23 -3.69 -20.60
CA THR A 150 6.05 -5.01 -20.01
C THR A 150 6.51 -6.13 -20.95
N ASP A 151 7.00 -7.22 -20.37
CA ASP A 151 7.24 -8.49 -21.07
C ASP A 151 5.95 -9.34 -21.02
N PRO A 152 5.21 -9.46 -22.13
CA PRO A 152 3.94 -10.20 -22.15
C PRO A 152 4.12 -11.72 -21.95
N ALA A 153 5.33 -12.26 -22.08
CA ALA A 153 5.60 -13.67 -21.81
C ALA A 153 5.72 -13.97 -20.32
N ARG A 154 5.99 -12.95 -19.48
CA ARG A 154 6.18 -13.09 -18.04
C ARG A 154 4.99 -12.50 -17.33
N HIS A 155 4.11 -13.37 -16.83
CA HIS A 155 2.93 -12.99 -16.07
C HIS A 155 2.85 -13.70 -14.72
N VAL A 156 2.21 -13.04 -13.76
CA VAL A 156 1.82 -13.59 -12.46
C VAL A 156 0.36 -13.26 -12.20
N GLU A 157 -0.36 -14.22 -11.64
CA GLU A 157 -1.64 -13.94 -11.01
C GLU A 157 -1.41 -13.53 -9.55
N ILE A 158 -2.02 -12.42 -9.16
CA ILE A 158 -2.05 -11.93 -7.78
C ILE A 158 -3.51 -11.85 -7.34
N VAL A 159 -3.85 -12.60 -6.29
CA VAL A 159 -5.22 -12.61 -5.73
C VAL A 159 -5.15 -12.36 -4.25
N GLY A 160 -5.92 -11.40 -3.75
CA GLY A 160 -5.83 -11.03 -2.35
C GLY A 160 -7.06 -10.30 -1.82
N ARG A 161 -6.89 -9.85 -0.58
CA ARG A 161 -7.83 -9.02 0.17
C ARG A 161 -7.08 -7.91 0.88
N PHE A 162 -7.78 -6.83 1.18
CA PHE A 162 -7.27 -5.72 1.97
C PHE A 162 -8.31 -5.23 2.96
N GLU A 163 -7.82 -4.63 4.04
CA GLU A 163 -8.56 -3.83 5.00
C GLU A 163 -7.67 -2.66 5.40
N ALA A 164 -8.18 -1.43 5.38
CA ALA A 164 -7.41 -0.25 5.77
C ALA A 164 -8.31 0.87 6.32
N ASN A 165 -7.72 1.68 7.20
CA ASN A 165 -8.25 2.95 7.66
C ASN A 165 -7.32 4.04 7.16
N LEU A 166 -7.75 4.80 6.15
CA LEU A 166 -6.92 5.82 5.53
C LEU A 166 -7.34 7.21 5.99
N THR A 167 -6.38 8.11 6.09
CA THR A 167 -6.69 9.53 6.21
C THR A 167 -7.32 10.04 4.91
N MET A 168 -8.36 10.86 5.03
CA MET A 168 -8.95 11.56 3.90
C MET A 168 -8.19 12.87 3.67
N GLN A 169 -7.77 13.11 2.43
CA GLN A 169 -7.05 14.30 1.97
C GLN A 169 -7.94 15.22 1.13
#